data_AF-A0A4P6YEG4-F1
#
_entry.id   AF-A0A4P6YEG4-F1
#
_cell.length_a   1.000
_cell.length_b   1.000
_cell.length_c   1.000
_cell.angle_alpha   90.00
_cell.angle_beta   90.00
_cell.angle_gamma   90.00
#
_symmetry.space_group_name_H-M   'P 1'
#
loop_
_entity.id
_entity.type
_entity.pdbx_description
1 polymer ?
#
loop_
_entity_poly.entity_id
_entity_poly.type
_entity_poly.pdbx_seq_one_letter_code
_entity_poly.pdbx_strand_id
1 'polypeptide(L)'
;MKKTILLFLLVLTQIGVAQEKIWFKTYSDTISLVNDGQAITKAFTADIKSIKKDFTFNIKTVLHTTPYLIYFYKDAANIPFWDQVIPEQKQFFNEIAGSEAEGKAIFGLFFNGFYLPHELGHAFEYQLQGETIGGYQGEYFANTIAILWWRKQHREAELKQCYEAAKKMWAKLPNPIPVGSTIEEYFTKNYEQASQNPYVYGYMQFKQFIEIYENQNLPDFDTFIKQQFKK
;
A
#
# COMPACT_ATOMS: atom_id res chain seq x y z
N MET A 1 -48.25 11.38 -52.63
CA MET A 1 -47.06 12.00 -52.00
C MET A 1 -46.62 11.13 -50.84
N LYS A 2 -45.44 10.52 -50.94
CA LYS A 2 -44.87 9.61 -49.92
C LYS A 2 -44.41 10.43 -48.72
N LYS A 3 -44.93 10.15 -47.52
CA LYS A 3 -44.37 10.65 -46.26
C LYS A 3 -43.35 9.63 -45.77
N THR A 4 -42.07 9.96 -45.93
CA THR A 4 -40.96 9.21 -45.35
C THR A 4 -40.98 9.44 -43.84
N ILE A 5 -41.36 8.42 -43.07
CA ILE A 5 -41.21 8.42 -41.62
C ILE A 5 -39.74 8.15 -41.32
N LEU A 6 -39.04 9.17 -40.84
CA LEU A 6 -37.67 9.07 -40.37
C LEU A 6 -37.69 8.39 -38.99
N LEU A 7 -37.22 7.14 -38.93
CA LEU A 7 -37.03 6.40 -37.68
C LEU A 7 -35.77 6.94 -36.99
N PHE A 8 -35.92 7.71 -35.93
CA PHE A 8 -34.81 8.07 -35.04
C PHE A 8 -34.51 6.87 -34.14
N LEU A 9 -33.46 6.11 -34.48
CA LEU A 9 -32.92 5.06 -33.62
C LEU A 9 -32.11 5.74 -32.50
N LEU A 10 -32.73 5.94 -31.34
CA LEU A 10 -32.05 6.35 -30.11
C LEU A 10 -31.29 5.12 -29.59
N VAL A 11 -30.03 4.98 -30.00
CA VAL A 11 -29.08 4.08 -29.33
C VAL A 11 -28.78 4.70 -27.97
N LEU A 12 -29.57 4.32 -26.97
CA LEU A 12 -29.23 4.49 -25.56
C LEU A 12 -27.97 3.66 -25.30
N THR A 13 -26.80 4.27 -25.48
CA THR A 13 -25.57 3.73 -24.93
C THR A 13 -25.73 3.71 -23.42
N GLN A 14 -25.95 2.53 -22.87
CA GLN A 14 -25.74 2.30 -21.44
C GLN A 14 -24.24 2.43 -21.19
N ILE A 15 -23.77 3.67 -21.06
CA ILE A 15 -22.50 3.96 -20.40
C ILE A 15 -22.77 3.69 -18.92
N GLY A 16 -22.78 2.42 -18.54
CA GLY A 16 -22.44 2.05 -17.19
C GLY A 16 -20.99 2.50 -17.02
N VAL A 17 -20.80 3.72 -16.52
CA VAL A 17 -19.52 4.14 -15.98
C VAL A 17 -19.25 3.12 -14.89
N ALA A 18 -18.41 2.12 -15.18
CA ALA A 18 -17.86 1.27 -14.14
C ALA A 18 -17.25 2.24 -13.15
N GLN A 19 -17.91 2.40 -12.00
CA GLN A 19 -17.49 3.35 -10.99
C GLN A 19 -16.07 2.92 -10.62
N GLU A 20 -15.06 3.68 -11.08
CA GLU A 20 -13.68 3.32 -10.81
C GLU A 20 -13.54 3.18 -9.30
N LYS A 21 -13.13 2.01 -8.84
CA LYS A 21 -12.97 1.77 -7.41
C LYS A 21 -11.90 2.72 -6.89
N ILE A 22 -12.29 3.66 -6.05
CA ILE A 22 -11.37 4.63 -5.44
C ILE A 22 -10.81 3.97 -4.17
N TRP A 23 -9.60 3.45 -4.26
CA TRP A 23 -8.94 2.73 -3.15
C TRP A 23 -7.95 3.60 -2.35
N PHE A 24 -7.46 4.70 -2.93
CA PHE A 24 -6.55 5.65 -2.29
C PHE A 24 -7.32 6.87 -1.77
N LYS A 25 -7.98 6.71 -0.63
CA LYS A 25 -8.79 7.77 -0.03
C LYS A 25 -8.83 7.62 1.49
N THR A 26 -9.05 8.73 2.18
CA THR A 26 -9.42 8.68 3.60
C THR A 26 -10.91 8.42 3.71
N TYR A 27 -11.28 7.38 4.45
CA TYR A 27 -12.67 6.97 4.59
C TYR A 27 -13.38 7.82 5.65
N SER A 28 -14.66 8.07 5.46
CA SER A 28 -15.55 8.73 6.43
C SER A 28 -16.26 7.74 7.36
N ASP A 29 -16.25 6.46 7.01
CA ASP A 29 -16.91 5.40 7.75
C ASP A 29 -16.11 4.10 7.67
N THR A 30 -16.26 3.27 8.70
CA THR A 30 -15.50 2.02 8.84
C THR A 30 -16.02 0.91 7.94
N ILE A 31 -17.29 0.96 7.52
CA ILE A 31 -17.91 -0.08 6.68
C ILE A 31 -17.31 -0.03 5.28
N SER A 32 -17.26 1.15 4.67
CA SER A 32 -16.64 1.39 3.38
C SER A 32 -15.17 1.01 3.39
N LEU A 33 -14.43 1.39 4.45
CA LEU A 33 -13.01 1.04 4.62
C LEU A 33 -12.80 -0.48 4.62
N VAL A 34 -13.58 -1.21 5.43
CA VAL A 34 -13.45 -2.67 5.53
C VAL A 34 -13.86 -3.35 4.22
N ASN A 35 -14.93 -2.89 3.56
CA ASN A 35 -15.39 -3.45 2.29
C ASN A 35 -14.35 -3.30 1.18
N ASP A 36 -13.79 -2.10 1.03
CA ASP A 36 -12.74 -1.84 0.04
C ASP A 36 -11.45 -2.60 0.37
N GLY A 37 -11.07 -2.67 1.65
CA GLY A 37 -9.93 -3.47 2.11
C GLY A 37 -10.09 -4.96 1.79
N GLN A 38 -11.25 -5.54 2.07
CA GLN A 38 -11.56 -6.94 1.71
C GLN A 38 -11.53 -7.16 0.19
N ALA A 39 -12.00 -6.19 -0.60
CA ALA A 39 -11.95 -6.27 -2.04
C ALA A 39 -10.51 -6.27 -2.58
N ILE A 40 -9.63 -5.43 -2.01
CA ILE A 40 -8.19 -5.39 -2.32
C ILE A 40 -7.54 -6.74 -1.96
N THR A 41 -7.73 -7.23 -0.75
CA THR A 41 -7.16 -8.51 -0.30
C THR A 41 -7.65 -9.69 -1.13
N LYS A 42 -8.93 -9.69 -1.53
CA LYS A 42 -9.48 -10.71 -2.44
C LYS A 42 -8.83 -10.66 -3.81
N ALA A 43 -8.66 -9.47 -4.39
CA ALA A 43 -8.00 -9.30 -5.69
C ALA A 43 -6.53 -9.75 -5.65
N PHE A 44 -5.78 -9.30 -4.64
CA PHE A 44 -4.40 -9.72 -4.42
C PHE A 44 -4.28 -11.25 -4.28
N THR A 45 -5.12 -11.86 -3.45
CA THR A 45 -5.15 -13.32 -3.26
C THR A 45 -5.46 -14.06 -4.56
N ALA A 46 -6.39 -13.54 -5.37
CA ALA A 46 -6.71 -14.11 -6.68
C ALA A 46 -5.52 -14.04 -7.64
N ASP A 47 -4.77 -12.93 -7.64
CA ASP A 47 -3.57 -12.79 -8.47
C ASP A 47 -2.49 -13.80 -8.06
N ILE A 48 -2.23 -13.97 -6.76
CA ILE A 48 -1.29 -15.00 -6.27
C ILE A 48 -1.75 -16.41 -6.67
N LYS A 49 -3.03 -16.75 -6.48
CA LYS A 49 -3.58 -18.06 -6.85
C LYS A 49 -3.63 -18.31 -8.35
N SER A 50 -3.67 -17.25 -9.16
CA SER A 50 -3.55 -17.37 -10.62
C SER A 50 -2.16 -17.84 -11.05
N ILE A 51 -1.14 -17.49 -10.27
CA ILE A 51 0.26 -17.87 -10.47
C ILE A 51 0.56 -19.25 -9.89
N LYS A 52 0.11 -19.53 -8.66
CA LYS A 52 0.30 -20.82 -7.99
C LYS A 52 -0.99 -21.24 -7.27
N LYS A 53 -1.78 -22.10 -7.94
CA LYS A 53 -3.13 -22.50 -7.52
C LYS A 53 -3.19 -23.23 -6.18
N ASP A 54 -2.16 -24.01 -5.87
CA ASP A 54 -2.01 -24.80 -4.65
C ASP A 54 -1.44 -23.99 -3.47
N PHE A 55 -1.06 -22.73 -3.70
CA PHE A 55 -0.54 -21.88 -2.63
C PHE A 55 -1.65 -21.48 -1.65
N THR A 56 -1.45 -21.83 -0.38
CA THR A 56 -2.40 -21.50 0.68
C THR A 56 -2.20 -20.06 1.12
N PHE A 57 -3.01 -19.15 0.58
CA PHE A 57 -3.00 -17.75 0.96
C PHE A 57 -4.40 -17.33 1.37
N ASN A 58 -4.65 -17.29 2.68
CA ASN A 58 -5.97 -17.05 3.28
C ASN A 58 -5.88 -15.90 4.30
N ILE A 59 -5.50 -14.73 3.81
CA ILE A 59 -5.35 -13.53 4.64
C ILE A 59 -6.66 -12.74 4.65
N LYS A 60 -7.05 -12.26 5.83
CA LYS A 60 -8.23 -11.41 6.02
C LYS A 60 -7.81 -9.96 6.20
N THR A 61 -8.71 -9.04 5.88
CA THR A 61 -8.58 -7.63 6.23
C THR A 61 -9.45 -7.33 7.45
N VAL A 62 -8.88 -6.74 8.48
CA VAL A 62 -9.58 -6.44 9.74
C VAL A 62 -9.33 -4.98 10.13
N LEU A 63 -10.38 -4.27 10.55
CA LEU A 63 -10.23 -2.93 11.12
C LEU A 63 -9.59 -3.05 12.51
N HIS A 64 -8.41 -2.46 12.69
CA HIS A 64 -7.75 -2.37 13.97
C HIS A 64 -6.69 -1.26 13.95
N THR A 65 -6.96 -0.16 14.66
CA THR A 65 -6.24 1.12 14.52
C THR A 65 -5.30 1.46 15.69
N THR A 66 -5.30 0.69 16.78
CA THR A 66 -4.57 1.06 18.00
C THR A 66 -3.91 -0.15 18.67
N PRO A 67 -2.64 -0.05 19.11
CA PRO A 67 -1.75 1.12 19.04
C PRO A 67 -1.03 1.31 17.69
N TYR A 68 -1.23 0.38 16.76
CA TYR A 68 -0.54 0.33 15.47
C TYR A 68 -1.43 0.82 14.34
N LEU A 69 -0.83 1.47 13.34
CA LEU A 69 -1.57 1.96 12.18
C LEU A 69 -1.94 0.82 11.22
N ILE A 70 -0.96 0.26 10.52
CA ILE A 70 -1.17 -0.85 9.58
C ILE A 70 -0.12 -1.91 9.87
N TYR A 71 -0.53 -3.18 9.91
CA TYR A 71 0.38 -4.29 10.17
C TYR A 71 -0.25 -5.65 9.82
N PHE A 72 0.58 -6.59 9.39
CA PHE A 72 0.26 -8.00 9.30
C PHE A 72 0.52 -8.72 10.62
N TYR A 73 -0.44 -9.55 11.05
CA TYR A 73 -0.26 -10.48 12.16
C TYR A 73 -1.11 -11.74 11.98
N LYS A 74 -0.47 -12.90 12.07
CA LYS A 74 -1.09 -14.23 11.90
C LYS A 74 -1.79 -14.40 10.56
N ASP A 75 -3.11 -14.31 10.52
CA ASP A 75 -3.94 -14.52 9.33
C ASP A 75 -4.66 -13.22 8.90
N ALA A 76 -4.24 -12.06 9.42
CA ALA A 76 -4.90 -10.79 9.18
C ALA A 76 -3.93 -9.65 8.85
N ALA A 77 -4.28 -8.88 7.81
CA ALA A 77 -3.80 -7.52 7.59
C ALA A 77 -4.73 -6.55 8.33
N ASN A 78 -4.18 -5.83 9.29
CA ASN A 78 -4.91 -4.87 10.13
C ASN A 78 -4.84 -3.49 9.48
N ILE A 79 -6.00 -2.88 9.23
CA ILE A 79 -6.09 -1.57 8.58
C ILE A 79 -6.55 -0.49 9.59
N PRO A 80 -6.01 0.74 9.51
CA PRO A 80 -6.38 1.82 10.41
C PRO A 80 -7.51 2.68 9.86
N PHE A 81 -8.27 3.28 10.77
CA PHE A 81 -9.27 4.31 10.47
C PHE A 81 -8.89 5.65 11.08
N TRP A 82 -8.76 6.70 10.27
CA TRP A 82 -8.21 7.99 10.70
C TRP A 82 -8.80 8.53 12.02
N ASP A 83 -10.13 8.44 12.19
CA ASP A 83 -10.77 9.01 13.38
C ASP A 83 -10.39 8.25 14.67
N GLN A 84 -9.96 6.99 14.56
CA GLN A 84 -9.46 6.17 15.67
C GLN A 84 -7.95 6.31 15.92
N VAL A 85 -7.20 6.98 15.03
CA VAL A 85 -5.75 7.20 15.22
C VAL A 85 -5.52 8.15 16.40
N ILE A 86 -4.53 7.81 17.24
CA ILE A 86 -4.19 8.59 18.44
C ILE A 86 -3.64 9.98 18.09
N PRO A 87 -3.81 10.99 18.96
CA PRO A 87 -3.37 12.36 18.69
C PRO A 87 -1.90 12.50 18.29
N GLU A 88 -1.00 11.75 18.92
CA GLU A 88 0.45 11.81 18.68
C GLU A 88 0.80 11.36 17.25
N GLN A 89 0.14 10.31 16.76
CA GLN A 89 0.33 9.83 15.39
C GLN A 89 -0.30 10.81 14.38
N LYS A 90 -1.46 11.41 14.69
CA LYS A 90 -2.04 12.48 13.85
C LYS A 90 -1.10 13.68 13.77
N GLN A 91 -0.51 14.09 14.89
CA GLN A 91 0.47 15.19 14.93
C GLN A 91 1.67 14.90 14.04
N PHE A 92 2.24 13.69 14.11
CA PHE A 92 3.32 13.28 13.20
C PHE A 92 2.94 13.49 11.72
N PHE A 93 1.76 13.03 11.30
CA PHE A 93 1.28 13.23 9.93
C PHE A 93 1.14 14.71 9.58
N ASN A 94 0.57 15.52 10.48
CA ASN A 94 0.33 16.93 10.25
C ASN A 94 1.65 17.71 10.07
N GLU A 95 2.67 17.39 10.87
CA GLU A 95 3.99 18.02 10.81
C GLU A 95 4.71 17.71 9.49
N ILE A 96 4.81 16.42 9.13
CA ILE A 96 5.52 16.01 7.91
C ILE A 96 4.74 16.41 6.65
N ALA A 97 3.41 16.42 6.70
CA ALA A 97 2.58 16.89 5.60
C ALA A 97 2.68 18.42 5.45
N GLY A 98 2.49 19.15 6.54
CA GLY A 98 2.49 20.62 6.62
C GLY A 98 1.15 21.22 7.06
N SER A 99 0.08 20.42 7.17
CA SER A 99 -1.20 20.82 7.74
C SER A 99 -2.03 19.61 8.15
N GLU A 100 -3.10 19.81 8.92
CA GLU A 100 -4.02 18.73 9.30
C GLU A 100 -4.74 18.11 8.11
N ALA A 101 -5.18 18.95 7.16
CA ALA A 101 -5.88 18.49 5.96
C ALA A 101 -4.96 17.63 5.09
N GLU A 102 -3.71 18.07 4.88
CA GLU A 102 -2.74 17.28 4.13
C GLU A 102 -2.33 16.01 4.89
N GLY A 103 -2.18 16.06 6.22
CA GLY A 103 -1.86 14.90 7.05
C GLY A 103 -2.93 13.81 6.93
N LYS A 104 -4.21 14.20 7.02
CA LYS A 104 -5.34 13.28 6.81
C LYS A 104 -5.38 12.70 5.40
N ALA A 105 -5.08 13.51 4.38
CA ALA A 105 -5.06 13.04 2.98
C ALA A 105 -3.92 12.04 2.72
N ILE A 106 -2.72 12.32 3.24
CA ILE A 106 -1.56 11.43 3.14
C ILE A 106 -1.82 10.11 3.87
N PHE A 107 -2.48 10.17 5.04
CA PHE A 107 -2.91 8.95 5.72
C PHE A 107 -3.79 8.07 4.82
N GLY A 108 -4.80 8.65 4.15
CA GLY A 108 -5.66 7.89 3.24
C GLY A 108 -4.90 7.31 2.04
N LEU A 109 -3.97 8.09 1.50
CA LEU A 109 -3.12 7.69 0.38
C LEU A 109 -2.24 6.48 0.74
N PHE A 110 -1.55 6.54 1.88
CA PHE A 110 -0.62 5.49 2.29
C PHE A 110 -1.29 4.34 3.07
N PHE A 111 -1.99 4.64 4.15
CA PHE A 111 -2.47 3.61 5.09
C PHE A 111 -3.82 2.99 4.70
N ASN A 112 -4.62 3.69 3.90
CA ASN A 112 -5.85 3.11 3.36
C ASN A 112 -5.71 2.64 1.91
N GLY A 113 -4.71 3.14 1.18
CA GLY A 113 -4.36 2.71 -0.18
C GLY A 113 -3.11 1.84 -0.21
N PHE A 114 -1.94 2.48 -0.23
CA PHE A 114 -0.67 1.81 -0.56
C PHE A 114 -0.30 0.61 0.32
N TYR A 115 -0.40 0.75 1.65
CA TYR A 115 0.18 -0.20 2.59
C TYR A 115 -0.62 -1.49 2.78
N LEU A 116 -1.88 -1.58 2.34
CA LEU A 116 -2.59 -2.86 2.46
C LEU A 116 -1.91 -3.97 1.62
N PRO A 117 -1.60 -3.77 0.32
CA PRO A 117 -0.76 -4.71 -0.43
C PRO A 117 0.65 -4.92 0.14
N HIS A 118 1.21 -3.94 0.85
CA HIS A 118 2.47 -4.11 1.56
C HIS A 118 2.35 -5.16 2.67
N GLU A 119 1.33 -5.06 3.53
CA GLU A 119 1.08 -6.07 4.57
C GLU A 119 0.76 -7.45 3.99
N LEU A 120 0.08 -7.49 2.84
CA LEU A 120 -0.12 -8.75 2.10
C LEU A 120 1.19 -9.30 1.53
N GLY A 121 2.18 -8.45 1.24
CA GLY A 121 3.54 -8.83 0.91
C GLY A 121 4.26 -9.51 2.09
N HIS A 122 4.16 -8.95 3.29
CA HIS A 122 4.65 -9.61 4.52
C HIS A 122 3.97 -10.96 4.76
N ALA A 123 2.66 -11.02 4.58
CA ALA A 123 1.92 -12.28 4.68
C ALA A 123 2.36 -13.31 3.63
N PHE A 124 2.69 -12.85 2.43
CA PHE A 124 3.19 -13.70 1.36
C PHE A 124 4.58 -14.25 1.68
N GLU A 125 5.48 -13.40 2.20
CA GLU A 125 6.79 -13.81 2.69
C GLU A 125 6.68 -14.86 3.80
N TYR A 126 5.83 -14.59 4.81
CA TYR A 126 5.57 -15.51 5.92
C TYR A 126 5.11 -16.88 5.42
N GLN A 127 4.20 -16.91 4.45
CA GLN A 127 3.67 -18.16 3.91
C GLN A 127 4.68 -18.94 3.05
N LEU A 128 5.68 -18.26 2.48
CA LEU A 128 6.79 -18.89 1.76
C LEU A 128 7.84 -19.47 2.70
N GLN A 129 8.20 -18.74 3.75
CA GLN A 129 9.40 -19.03 4.55
C GLN A 129 9.08 -19.61 5.94
N GLY A 130 7.84 -19.49 6.41
CA GLY A 130 7.41 -19.88 7.76
C GLY A 130 7.67 -18.81 8.82
N GLU A 131 8.38 -17.73 8.47
CA GLU A 131 8.64 -16.56 9.28
C GLU A 131 8.68 -15.30 8.39
N THR A 132 8.47 -14.12 8.98
CA THR A 132 8.69 -12.84 8.31
C THR A 132 10.14 -12.44 8.48
N ILE A 133 10.81 -11.98 7.42
CA ILE A 133 12.12 -11.35 7.54
C ILE A 133 11.89 -9.93 8.06
N GLY A 134 11.62 -9.79 9.36
CA GLY A 134 11.62 -8.48 10.00
C GLY A 134 12.94 -7.75 9.73
N GLY A 135 12.91 -6.45 9.47
CA GLY A 135 14.12 -5.70 9.13
C GLY A 135 14.03 -4.97 7.80
N TYR A 136 15.15 -4.39 7.40
CA TYR A 136 15.23 -3.57 6.18
C TYR A 136 14.80 -4.35 4.92
N GLN A 137 15.23 -5.60 4.78
CA GLN A 137 15.00 -6.39 3.56
C GLN A 137 13.56 -6.86 3.42
N GLY A 138 12.89 -7.29 4.50
CA GLY A 138 11.47 -7.65 4.44
C GLY A 138 10.59 -6.45 4.14
N GLU A 139 10.89 -5.27 4.70
CA GLU A 139 10.20 -4.03 4.35
C GLU A 139 10.41 -3.65 2.89
N TYR A 140 11.64 -3.81 2.37
CA TYR A 140 11.93 -3.58 0.95
C TYR A 140 11.15 -4.55 0.06
N PHE A 141 11.06 -5.82 0.47
CA PHE A 141 10.32 -6.86 -0.23
C PHE A 141 8.82 -6.55 -0.28
N ALA A 142 8.22 -6.22 0.86
CA ALA A 142 6.81 -5.84 0.97
C ALA A 142 6.49 -4.57 0.16
N ASN A 143 7.35 -3.55 0.22
CA ASN A 143 7.23 -2.34 -0.60
C ASN A 143 7.32 -2.65 -2.10
N THR A 144 8.21 -3.55 -2.50
CA THR A 144 8.35 -4.00 -3.90
C THR A 144 7.07 -4.68 -4.37
N ILE A 145 6.54 -5.63 -3.58
CA ILE A 145 5.27 -6.30 -3.88
C ILE A 145 4.14 -5.29 -4.03
N ALA A 146 4.01 -4.32 -3.10
CA ALA A 146 2.96 -3.33 -3.13
C ALA A 146 3.00 -2.46 -4.38
N ILE A 147 4.18 -1.93 -4.73
CA ILE A 147 4.37 -1.11 -5.95
C ILE A 147 4.05 -1.92 -7.20
N LEU A 148 4.57 -3.15 -7.30
CA LEU A 148 4.34 -4.00 -8.47
C LEU A 148 2.86 -4.39 -8.61
N TRP A 149 2.19 -4.71 -7.50
CA TRP A 149 0.79 -5.07 -7.53
C TRP A 149 -0.08 -3.87 -7.92
N TRP A 150 0.20 -2.68 -7.38
CA TRP A 150 -0.55 -1.48 -7.76
C TRP A 150 -0.34 -1.08 -9.23
N ARG A 151 0.85 -1.30 -9.79
CA ARG A 151 1.09 -1.18 -11.25
C ARG A 151 0.24 -2.19 -12.03
N LYS A 152 0.17 -3.44 -11.59
CA LYS A 152 -0.70 -4.46 -12.21
C LYS A 152 -2.19 -4.05 -12.18
N GLN A 153 -2.63 -3.35 -11.14
CA GLN A 153 -4.00 -2.84 -11.02
C GLN A 153 -4.23 -1.50 -11.75
N HIS A 154 -3.28 -1.02 -12.55
CA HIS A 154 -3.36 0.23 -13.30
C HIS A 154 -3.60 1.47 -12.41
N ARG A 155 -2.91 1.54 -11.27
CA ARG A 155 -2.98 2.64 -10.29
C ARG A 155 -1.75 3.56 -10.34
N GLU A 156 -1.24 3.82 -11.53
CA GLU A 156 -0.04 4.64 -11.73
C GLU A 156 -0.24 6.08 -11.25
N ALA A 157 -1.45 6.63 -11.38
CA ALA A 157 -1.76 7.98 -10.92
C ALA A 157 -1.66 8.10 -9.40
N GLU A 158 -2.22 7.15 -8.66
CA GLU A 158 -2.17 7.10 -7.20
C GLU A 158 -0.78 6.75 -6.69
N LEU A 159 -0.05 5.86 -7.37
CA LEU A 159 1.37 5.59 -7.06
C LEU A 159 2.23 6.84 -7.26
N LYS A 160 1.97 7.64 -8.30
CA LYS A 160 2.65 8.92 -8.49
C LYS A 160 2.33 9.90 -7.37
N GLN A 161 1.08 9.97 -6.90
CA GLN A 161 0.73 10.78 -5.73
C GLN A 161 1.50 10.33 -4.48
N CYS A 162 1.60 9.01 -4.25
CA CYS A 162 2.41 8.45 -3.16
C CYS A 162 3.88 8.86 -3.30
N TYR A 163 4.45 8.76 -4.51
CA TYR A 163 5.83 9.14 -4.79
C TYR A 163 6.13 10.60 -4.47
N GLU A 164 5.30 11.53 -4.94
CA GLU A 164 5.50 12.96 -4.67
C GLU A 164 5.32 13.28 -3.18
N ALA A 165 4.35 12.66 -2.51
CA ALA A 165 4.15 12.80 -1.07
C ALA A 165 5.35 12.23 -0.29
N ALA A 166 5.86 11.04 -0.66
CA ALA A 166 7.02 10.42 -0.05
C ALA A 166 8.25 11.33 -0.17
N LYS A 167 8.52 11.92 -1.34
CA LYS A 167 9.63 12.86 -1.53
C LYS A 167 9.50 14.10 -0.66
N LYS A 168 8.31 14.71 -0.63
CA LYS A 168 8.03 15.89 0.19
C LYS A 168 8.24 15.59 1.68
N MET A 169 7.72 14.47 2.17
CA MET A 169 7.85 14.08 3.58
C MET A 169 9.27 13.67 3.95
N TRP A 170 9.92 12.85 3.11
CA TRP A 170 11.29 12.39 3.34
C TRP A 170 12.28 13.55 3.45
N ALA A 171 12.14 14.58 2.62
CA ALA A 171 12.97 15.78 2.67
C ALA A 171 12.84 16.58 3.99
N LYS A 172 11.76 16.39 4.76
CA LYS A 172 11.56 17.03 6.06
C LYS A 172 12.01 16.17 7.24
N LEU A 173 12.18 14.87 7.04
CA LEU A 173 12.53 13.96 8.11
C LEU A 173 14.02 14.12 8.47
N PRO A 174 14.37 14.15 9.76
CA PRO A 174 15.76 14.17 10.18
C PRO A 174 16.42 12.85 9.75
N ASN A 175 17.64 12.93 9.21
CA ASN A 175 18.41 11.75 8.84
C ASN A 175 18.87 11.02 10.12
N PRO A 176 18.39 9.78 10.40
CA PRO A 176 18.76 9.04 11.59
C PRO A 176 20.07 8.26 11.43
N ILE A 177 20.66 8.25 10.23
CA ILE A 177 21.79 7.40 9.87
C ILE A 177 23.11 8.03 10.37
N PRO A 178 23.91 7.30 11.18
CA PRO A 178 25.23 7.74 11.58
C PRO A 178 26.16 7.94 10.37
N VAL A 179 27.10 8.88 10.52
CA VAL A 179 28.14 9.12 9.51
C VAL A 179 28.92 7.83 9.24
N GLY A 180 29.07 7.47 7.97
CA GLY A 180 29.80 6.27 7.54
C GLY A 180 28.97 4.99 7.50
N SER A 181 27.69 5.02 7.86
CA SER A 181 26.76 3.90 7.69
C SER A 181 25.81 4.13 6.53
N THR A 182 25.35 3.04 5.92
CA THR A 182 24.24 3.05 4.96
C THR A 182 22.90 2.94 5.69
N ILE A 183 21.81 3.25 4.98
CA ILE A 183 20.43 3.06 5.50
C ILE A 183 20.20 1.58 5.81
N GLU A 184 20.57 0.69 4.88
CA GLU A 184 20.42 -0.75 5.04
C GLU A 184 21.16 -1.27 6.28
N GLU A 185 22.42 -0.91 6.47
CA GLU A 185 23.20 -1.33 7.64
C GLU A 185 22.57 -0.86 8.95
N TYR A 186 22.14 0.42 9.01
CA TYR A 186 21.52 0.98 10.21
C TYR A 186 20.21 0.28 10.55
N PHE A 187 19.30 0.12 9.58
CA PHE A 187 18.00 -0.49 9.83
C PHE A 187 18.08 -2.00 10.02
N THR A 188 19.04 -2.69 9.39
CA THR A 188 19.31 -4.10 9.68
C THR A 188 19.71 -4.29 11.14
N LYS A 189 20.54 -3.40 11.69
CA LYS A 189 21.03 -3.51 13.07
C LYS A 189 20.06 -3.02 14.13
N ASN A 190 19.30 -1.96 13.84
CA ASN A 190 18.52 -1.22 14.84
C ASN A 190 17.00 -1.33 14.64
N TYR A 191 16.54 -2.29 13.83
CA TYR A 191 15.15 -2.34 13.35
C TYR A 191 14.09 -2.20 14.45
N GLU A 192 14.20 -2.99 15.51
CA GLU A 192 13.21 -3.03 16.60
C GLU A 192 13.07 -1.68 17.30
N GLN A 193 14.18 -0.98 17.54
CA GLN A 193 14.14 0.35 18.14
C GLN A 193 13.67 1.40 17.12
N ALA A 194 14.10 1.27 15.87
CA ALA A 194 13.78 2.21 14.81
C ALA A 194 12.28 2.20 14.45
N SER A 195 11.64 1.03 14.46
CA SER A 195 10.21 0.86 14.15
C SER A 195 9.27 1.46 15.21
N GLN A 196 9.77 1.66 16.44
CA GLN A 196 9.01 2.29 17.52
C GLN A 196 8.95 3.83 17.40
N ASN A 197 9.81 4.44 16.58
CA ASN A 197 9.83 5.87 16.35
C ASN A 197 9.31 6.20 14.94
N PRO A 198 8.14 6.85 14.79
CA PRO A 198 7.53 7.09 13.47
C PRO A 198 8.40 7.98 12.56
N TYR A 199 9.21 8.90 13.10
CA TYR A 199 10.11 9.72 12.30
C TYR A 199 11.28 8.91 11.72
N VAL A 200 11.85 8.00 12.52
CA VAL A 200 12.95 7.12 12.08
C VAL A 200 12.41 6.08 11.10
N TYR A 201 11.33 5.40 11.46
CA TYR A 201 10.71 4.40 10.60
C TYR A 201 10.21 4.99 9.27
N GLY A 202 9.55 6.15 9.33
CA GLY A 202 9.09 6.87 8.16
C GLY A 202 10.24 7.25 7.21
N TYR A 203 11.43 7.57 7.75
CA TYR A 203 12.60 7.90 6.93
C TYR A 203 12.99 6.72 6.03
N MET A 204 13.03 5.50 6.58
CA MET A 204 13.30 4.29 5.80
C MET A 204 12.17 3.98 4.81
N GLN A 205 10.93 3.97 5.29
CA GLN A 205 9.76 3.60 4.48
C GLN A 205 9.61 4.49 3.24
N PHE A 206 9.68 5.81 3.41
CA PHE A 206 9.60 6.73 2.27
C PHE A 206 10.80 6.61 1.34
N LYS A 207 12.01 6.38 1.88
CA LYS A 207 13.20 6.20 1.05
C LYS A 207 13.12 4.95 0.18
N GLN A 208 12.75 3.81 0.77
CA GLN A 208 12.55 2.57 0.02
C GLN A 208 11.45 2.73 -1.04
N PHE A 209 10.32 3.34 -0.68
CA PHE A 209 9.26 3.64 -1.65
C PHE A 209 9.82 4.40 -2.86
N ILE A 210 10.55 5.50 -2.63
CA ILE A 210 11.12 6.35 -3.68
C ILE A 210 12.04 5.52 -4.58
N GLU A 211 12.97 4.77 -3.99
CA GLU A 211 13.96 3.99 -4.73
C GLU A 211 13.32 2.87 -5.58
N ILE A 212 12.35 2.15 -5.02
CA ILE A 212 11.63 1.09 -5.72
C ILE A 212 10.76 1.68 -6.83
N TYR A 213 10.09 2.79 -6.58
CA TYR A 213 9.28 3.47 -7.58
C TYR A 213 10.13 3.94 -8.78
N GLU A 214 11.32 4.49 -8.51
CA GLU A 214 12.25 4.97 -9.54
C GLU A 214 12.95 3.84 -10.30
N ASN A 215 13.04 2.63 -9.71
CA ASN A 215 13.69 1.49 -10.34
C ASN A 215 12.90 0.95 -11.55
N GLN A 216 13.38 1.29 -12.75
CA GLN A 216 12.82 0.86 -14.03
C GLN A 216 13.18 -0.60 -14.41
N ASN A 217 14.07 -1.24 -13.67
CA ASN A 217 14.54 -2.60 -13.96
C ASN A 217 13.78 -3.68 -13.20
N LEU A 218 12.76 -3.32 -12.42
CA LEU A 218 11.92 -4.28 -11.72
C LEU A 218 11.07 -5.07 -12.73
N PRO A 219 10.93 -6.40 -12.56
CA PRO A 219 9.98 -7.18 -13.35
C PRO A 219 8.54 -6.78 -13.03
N ASP A 220 7.59 -7.23 -13.84
CA ASP A 220 6.17 -7.15 -13.50
C ASP A 220 5.83 -8.00 -12.26
N PHE A 221 4.66 -7.76 -11.66
CA PHE A 221 4.19 -8.47 -10.46
C PHE A 221 4.18 -10.00 -10.64
N ASP A 222 3.65 -10.50 -11.75
CA ASP A 222 3.50 -11.94 -11.96
C ASP A 222 4.85 -12.62 -12.08
N THR A 223 5.78 -12.00 -12.81
CA THR A 223 7.16 -12.45 -12.95
C THR A 223 7.89 -12.42 -11.61
N PHE A 224 7.75 -11.34 -10.83
CA PHE A 224 8.36 -11.21 -9.50
C PHE A 224 7.89 -12.32 -8.55
N ILE A 225 6.58 -12.55 -8.45
CA ILE A 225 6.00 -13.57 -7.58
C ILE A 225 6.42 -14.97 -8.03
N LYS A 226 6.42 -15.26 -9.34
CA LYS A 226 6.91 -16.55 -9.88
C LYS A 226 8.37 -16.84 -9.50
N GLN A 227 9.22 -15.82 -9.45
CA GLN A 227 10.61 -15.98 -9.03
C GLN A 227 10.73 -16.36 -7.55
N GLN A 228 9.83 -15.88 -6.69
CA GLN A 228 9.89 -16.21 -5.26
C GLN A 228 9.53 -17.66 -4.97
N PHE A 229 8.63 -18.27 -5.76
CA PHE A 229 8.31 -19.70 -5.64
C PHE A 229 9.41 -20.65 -6.11
N LYS A 230 10.48 -20.13 -6.74
CA LYS A 230 11.61 -20.94 -7.24
C LYS A 230 12.82 -20.93 -6.32
N LYS A 231 12.82 -20.06 -5.30
CA LYS A 231 13.84 -20.01 -4.26
C LYS A 231 13.56 -21.08 -3.21
#